data_AF-A0A0C3DRJ3-F1
#
_entry.id   AF-A0A0C3DRJ3-F1
#
_cell.length_a   1.000
_cell.length_b   1.000
_cell.length_c   1.000
_cell.angle_alpha   90.00
_cell.angle_beta   90.00
_cell.angle_gamma   90.00
#
_symmetry.space_group_name_H-M   'P 1'
#
loop_
_entity.id
_entity.type
_entity.pdbx_description
1 polymer ?
#
loop_
_entity_poly.entity_id
_entity_poly.type
_entity_poly.pdbx_seq_one_letter_code
_entity_poly.pdbx_strand_id
1 'polypeptide(L)'
;MNKKRIKAIYLLISIALALIIASLMVYVALDHNTQGEFCAYTTDMSSCDYQHEAIASVFLGWLFASLFVFGVPAVLVCIISRCIGFFRLLIKR
;
A
#
# COMPACT_ATOMS: atom_id res chain seq x y z
N MET A 1 22.68 0.18 -17.14
CA MET A 1 21.48 0.60 -16.37
C MET A 1 21.91 1.07 -14.98
N ASN A 2 21.51 2.27 -14.53
CA ASN A 2 22.11 2.93 -13.36
C ASN A 2 21.74 2.22 -12.04
N LYS A 3 22.72 1.82 -11.20
CA LYS A 3 22.52 1.05 -9.94
C LYS A 3 21.45 1.65 -9.02
N LYS A 4 21.29 2.98 -9.01
CA LYS A 4 20.26 3.70 -8.25
C LYS A 4 18.82 3.41 -8.72
N ARG A 5 18.62 3.28 -10.04
CA ARG A 5 17.29 2.93 -10.60
C ARG A 5 16.89 1.50 -10.26
N ILE A 6 17.85 0.58 -10.29
CA ILE A 6 17.62 -0.82 -9.91
C ILE A 6 17.18 -0.90 -8.44
N LYS A 7 17.85 -0.17 -7.53
CA LYS A 7 17.42 -0.08 -6.12
C LYS A 7 16.01 0.47 -5.95
N ALA A 8 15.64 1.53 -6.69
CA ALA A 8 14.30 2.10 -6.63
C ALA A 8 13.23 1.11 -7.13
N ILE A 9 13.53 0.35 -8.19
CA ILE A 9 12.62 -0.69 -8.71
C ILE A 9 12.43 -1.80 -7.68
N TYR A 10 13.52 -2.30 -7.07
CA TYR A 10 13.41 -3.32 -6.00
C TYR A 10 12.62 -2.82 -4.80
N LEU A 11 12.79 -1.55 -4.40
CA LEU A 11 12.02 -0.93 -3.34
C LEU A 11 10.53 -0.92 -3.67
N LEU A 12 10.15 -0.48 -4.88
CA LEU A 12 8.76 -0.44 -5.33
C LEU A 12 8.14 -1.84 -5.38
N ILE A 13 8.88 -2.85 -5.87
CA ILE A 13 8.43 -4.25 -5.90
C ILE A 13 8.21 -4.76 -4.48
N SER A 14 9.13 -4.48 -3.55
CA SER A 14 8.99 -4.92 -2.15
C SER A 14 7.80 -4.28 -1.45
N ILE A 15 7.55 -2.99 -1.71
CA ILE A 15 6.37 -2.28 -1.17
C ILE A 15 5.09 -2.91 -1.74
N ALA A 16 5.04 -3.15 -3.05
CA ALA A 16 3.89 -3.78 -3.68
C ALA A 16 3.62 -5.19 -3.12
N LEU A 17 4.67 -6.00 -2.93
CA LEU A 17 4.54 -7.33 -2.33
C LEU A 17 3.99 -7.27 -0.90
N ALA A 18 4.50 -6.35 -0.08
CA ALA A 18 4.05 -6.16 1.29
C ALA A 18 2.57 -5.76 1.36
N LEU A 19 2.12 -4.89 0.45
CA LEU A 19 0.71 -4.47 0.37
C LEU A 19 -0.21 -5.63 -0.07
N ILE A 20 0.24 -6.46 -1.01
CA ILE A 20 -0.51 -7.66 -1.43
C ILE A 20 -0.65 -8.63 -0.26
N ILE A 21 0.44 -8.90 0.47
CA ILE A 21 0.43 -9.80 1.63
C ILE A 21 -0.49 -9.26 2.73
N ALA A 22 -0.39 -7.97 3.05
CA ALA A 22 -1.26 -7.34 4.05
C ALA A 22 -2.74 -7.44 3.66
N SER A 23 -3.06 -7.21 2.37
CA SER A 23 -4.43 -7.32 1.86
C SER A 23 -4.95 -8.74 1.94
N LEU A 24 -4.13 -9.73 1.58
CA LEU A 24 -4.47 -11.15 1.70
C LEU A 24 -4.69 -11.56 3.16
N MET A 25 -3.83 -11.12 4.08
CA MET A 25 -3.99 -11.43 5.51
C MET A 25 -5.29 -10.86 6.07
N VAL A 26 -5.65 -9.62 5.71
CA VAL A 26 -6.92 -9.03 6.13
C VAL A 26 -8.11 -9.72 5.48
N TYR A 27 -8.02 -10.06 4.18
CA TYR A 27 -9.06 -10.83 3.51
C TYR A 27 -9.29 -12.19 4.19
N VAL A 28 -8.23 -12.95 4.44
CA VAL A 28 -8.29 -14.26 5.13
C VAL A 28 -8.81 -14.10 6.56
N ALA A 29 -8.38 -13.05 7.27
CA ALA A 29 -8.89 -12.76 8.61
C ALA A 29 -10.39 -12.40 8.60
N LEU A 30 -10.86 -11.68 7.58
CA LEU A 30 -12.27 -11.33 7.43
C LEU A 30 -13.13 -12.55 7.01
N ASP A 31 -12.64 -13.35 6.06
CA ASP A 31 -13.35 -14.50 5.49
C ASP A 31 -13.47 -15.68 6.48
N HIS A 32 -12.38 -15.99 7.21
CA HIS A 32 -12.37 -17.07 8.19
C HIS A 32 -12.83 -16.66 9.60
N ASN A 33 -13.06 -15.37 9.87
CA ASN A 33 -13.56 -14.87 11.15
C ASN A 33 -14.93 -14.17 11.02
N THR A 34 -15.79 -14.66 10.12
CA THR A 34 -17.15 -14.12 9.92
C THR A 34 -18.03 -14.22 11.18
N GLN A 35 -17.68 -15.07 12.16
CA GLN A 35 -18.45 -15.24 13.41
C GLN A 35 -17.62 -15.33 14.70
N GLY A 36 -16.28 -15.32 14.66
CA GLY A 36 -15.47 -15.81 15.77
C GLY A 36 -15.10 -14.80 16.86
N GLU A 37 -14.98 -13.49 16.58
CA GLU A 37 -14.68 -12.48 17.63
C GLU A 37 -15.37 -11.12 17.44
N PHE A 38 -15.62 -10.69 16.21
CA PHE A 38 -16.23 -9.37 15.96
C PHE A 38 -17.74 -9.38 16.15
N CYS A 39 -18.40 -10.44 15.69
CA CYS A 39 -19.85 -10.60 15.81
C CYS A 39 -20.27 -11.42 17.03
N ALA A 40 -19.31 -12.00 17.77
CA ALA A 40 -19.56 -12.79 18.97
C ALA A 40 -20.25 -11.98 20.09
N TYR A 41 -20.16 -10.64 20.04
CA TYR A 41 -20.76 -9.73 21.02
C TYR A 41 -22.01 -8.99 20.51
N THR A 42 -22.45 -9.25 19.28
CA THR A 42 -23.62 -8.59 18.68
C THR A 42 -24.75 -9.59 18.45
N THR A 43 -25.91 -9.38 19.07
CA THR A 43 -27.08 -10.27 18.94
C THR A 43 -27.80 -10.17 17.59
N ASP A 44 -27.53 -9.12 16.80
CA ASP A 44 -28.18 -8.85 15.52
C ASP A 44 -27.19 -8.97 14.34
N MET A 45 -27.48 -9.85 13.38
CA MET A 45 -26.69 -10.08 12.16
C MET A 45 -26.42 -8.79 11.36
N SER A 46 -27.32 -7.81 11.39
CA SER A 46 -27.13 -6.52 10.69
C SER A 46 -25.98 -5.68 11.26
N SER A 47 -25.65 -5.87 12.55
CA SER A 47 -24.54 -5.18 13.21
C SER A 47 -23.18 -5.75 12.78
N CYS A 48 -23.17 -7.03 12.43
CA CYS A 48 -22.00 -7.76 11.98
C CYS A 48 -21.54 -7.27 10.60
N ASP A 49 -22.46 -7.11 9.65
CA ASP A 49 -22.17 -6.57 8.32
C ASP A 49 -21.61 -5.14 8.39
N TYR A 50 -22.19 -4.30 9.27
CA TYR A 50 -21.72 -2.94 9.49
C TYR A 50 -20.29 -2.86 10.05
N GLN A 51 -19.95 -3.75 11.00
CA GLN A 51 -18.59 -3.82 11.53
C GLN A 51 -17.60 -4.35 10.49
N HIS A 52 -18.03 -5.30 9.66
CA HIS A 52 -17.23 -5.83 8.57
C HIS A 52 -16.88 -4.74 7.55
N GLU A 53 -17.87 -3.95 7.12
CA GLU A 53 -17.66 -2.80 6.24
C GLU A 53 -16.81 -1.71 6.89
N ALA A 54 -16.99 -1.45 8.19
CA ALA A 54 -16.18 -0.48 8.94
C ALA A 54 -14.69 -0.91 8.98
N ILE A 55 -14.39 -2.17 9.26
CA ILE A 55 -13.02 -2.68 9.29
C ILE A 55 -12.40 -2.66 7.88
N ALA A 56 -13.15 -3.10 6.87
CA ALA A 56 -12.71 -3.06 5.48
C ALA A 56 -12.41 -1.62 5.02
N SER A 57 -13.27 -0.66 5.37
CA SER A 57 -13.07 0.76 5.01
C SER A 57 -11.88 1.39 5.72
N VAL A 58 -11.65 1.10 7.00
CA VAL A 58 -10.46 1.56 7.75
C VAL A 58 -9.19 0.97 7.16
N PHE A 59 -9.19 -0.32 6.81
CA PHE A 59 -8.05 -0.97 6.18
C PHE A 59 -7.74 -0.38 4.79
N LEU A 60 -8.76 -0.18 3.96
CA LEU A 60 -8.63 0.51 2.66
C LEU A 60 -8.07 1.93 2.82
N GLY A 61 -8.58 2.69 3.79
CA GLY A 61 -8.08 4.03 4.11
C GLY A 61 -6.60 4.02 4.50
N TRP A 62 -6.19 3.07 5.36
CA TRP A 62 -4.79 2.88 5.74
C TRP A 62 -3.91 2.47 4.55
N LEU A 63 -4.43 1.62 3.66
CA LEU A 63 -3.73 1.15 2.47
C LEU A 63 -3.48 2.29 1.47
N PHE A 64 -4.49 3.14 1.24
CA PHE A 64 -4.36 4.36 0.43
C PHE A 64 -3.36 5.35 1.04
N ALA A 65 -3.43 5.59 2.35
CA ALA A 65 -2.48 6.47 3.04
C ALA A 65 -1.04 5.95 2.90
N SER A 66 -0.84 4.64 3.05
CA SER A 66 0.47 3.98 2.92
C SER A 66 1.03 4.13 1.50
N LEU A 67 0.21 3.90 0.47
CA LEU A 67 0.59 4.12 -0.93
C LEU A 67 0.98 5.57 -1.19
N PHE A 68 0.29 6.52 -0.57
CA PHE A 68 0.60 7.94 -0.74
C PHE A 68 1.92 8.31 -0.06
N VAL A 69 2.13 7.86 1.19
CA VAL A 69 3.33 8.17 1.98
C VAL A 69 4.59 7.53 1.42
N PHE A 70 4.51 6.30 0.88
CA PHE A 70 5.69 5.61 0.36
C PHE A 70 5.83 5.68 -1.17
N GLY A 71 4.72 5.65 -1.90
CA GLY A 71 4.72 5.66 -3.36
C GLY A 71 5.01 7.04 -3.95
N VAL A 72 4.37 8.10 -3.45
CA VAL A 72 4.54 9.46 -3.99
C VAL A 72 5.99 9.96 -3.86
N PRO A 73 6.67 9.81 -2.70
CA PRO A 73 8.07 10.21 -2.59
C PRO A 73 8.99 9.39 -3.48
N ALA A 74 8.74 8.09 -3.64
CA ALA A 74 9.55 7.24 -4.52
C ALA A 74 9.47 7.70 -5.99
N VAL A 75 8.27 8.07 -6.46
CA VAL A 75 8.06 8.64 -7.80
C VAL A 75 8.73 10.00 -7.93
N LEU A 76 8.58 10.89 -6.93
CA LEU A 76 9.22 12.21 -6.91
C LEU A 76 10.75 12.10 -7.02
N VAL A 77 11.37 11.22 -6.23
CA VAL A 77 12.81 10.98 -6.27
C VAL A 77 13.24 10.49 -7.66
N CYS A 78 12.45 9.63 -8.29
CA CYS A 78 12.68 9.18 -9.66
C CYS A 78 12.63 10.35 -10.67
N ILE A 79 11.62 11.22 -10.59
CA ILE A 79 11.46 12.39 -11.47
C ILE A 79 12.64 13.36 -11.28
N ILE A 80 12.93 13.76 -10.04
CA ILE A 80 14.03 14.66 -9.69
C ILE A 80 15.36 14.09 -10.20
N SER A 81 15.61 12.80 -10.02
CA SER A 81 16.83 12.15 -10.51
C SER A 81 16.97 12.21 -12.04
N ARG A 82 15.84 12.13 -12.78
CA ARG A 82 15.81 12.26 -14.24
C ARG A 82 16.07 13.71 -14.66
N CYS A 83 15.44 14.69 -14.00
CA CYS A 83 15.67 16.12 -14.27
C CYS A 83 17.14 16.49 -14.06
N ILE A 84 17.74 16.10 -12.94
CA ILE A 84 19.17 16.36 -12.65
C ILE A 84 20.07 15.71 -13.72
N GLY A 85 19.75 14.48 -14.14
CA GLY A 85 20.49 13.79 -15.20
C GLY A 85 20.44 14.52 -16.54
N PHE A 86 19.27 15.08 -16.89
CA PHE A 86 19.08 15.86 -18.11
C PHE A 86 19.86 17.17 -18.09
N PHE A 87 19.80 17.94 -16.99
CA PHE A 87 20.56 19.18 -16.83
C PHE A 87 22.08 18.95 -16.85
N ARG A 88 22.58 17.87 -16.24
CA ARG A 88 24.01 17.50 -16.32
C ARG A 88 24.46 17.17 -17.75
N LEU A 89 23.58 16.61 -18.57
CA LEU A 89 23.86 16.31 -19.97
C LEU A 89 23.92 17.59 -20.81
N LEU A 90 23.07 18.57 -20.52
CA LEU A 90 23.09 19.89 -21.16
C LEU A 90 24.33 20.71 -20.79
N ILE A 91 24.75 20.71 -19.53
CA ILE A 91 25.94 21.47 -19.06
C ILE A 91 27.26 20.91 -19.60
N LYS A 92 27.30 19.62 -19.98
CA LYS A 92 28.49 18.97 -20.54
C LYS A 92 28.64 19.15 -22.06
N ARG A 93 27.65 19.73 -22.74
CA ARG A 93 27.68 20.07 -24.16
C ARG A 93 28.09 21.52 -24.31
#